data_AF-A0A933BYM6-F1
#
_entry.id   AF-A0A933BYM6-F1
#
_cell.length_a   1.000
_cell.length_b   1.000
_cell.length_c   1.000
_cell.angle_alpha   90.00
_cell.angle_beta   90.00
_cell.angle_gamma   90.00
#
_symmetry.space_group_name_H-M   'P 1'
#
loop_
_entity.id
_entity.type
_entity.pdbx_description
1 polymer ?
#
loop_
_entity_poly.entity_id
_entity_poly.type
_entity_poly.pdbx_seq_one_letter_code
_entity_poly.pdbx_strand_id
1 'polypeptide(L)'
;MSSDSRFTASSPPLVVDLLELVPHPKALFPVLFRRAEREAAPELFFSALSGIFVAYIGAKWLALGDRVGFAPATVGVLLLGGVLGFLALYFAGGLLSWSADALGGEGDTERMYAVFGYSTWLFLPLLAIVIPTELAFYGSALFSADRPQAPGLVVWGIRGLELATILTWSVLLVKGTGAAAGFMDVKAAETIAISLLELGGIALLILLILLVSLLAW
;
A
#
# COMPACT_ATOMS: atom_id res chain seq x y z
N MET A 1 11.46 32.88 39.60
CA MET A 1 11.65 31.54 39.02
C MET A 1 10.27 30.92 38.86
N SER A 2 9.60 31.11 37.72
CA SER A 2 8.36 30.40 37.40
C SER A 2 8.73 29.07 36.77
N SER A 3 8.37 27.98 37.43
CA SER A 3 8.45 26.64 36.85
C SER A 3 7.39 26.54 35.76
N ASP A 4 7.80 26.78 34.52
CA ASP A 4 7.05 26.37 33.33
C ASP A 4 7.04 24.83 33.29
N SER A 5 6.12 24.23 34.04
CA SER A 5 5.69 22.86 33.83
C SER A 5 4.90 22.83 32.52
N ARG A 6 5.63 22.91 31.40
CA ARG A 6 5.09 22.54 30.09
C ARG A 6 4.76 21.06 30.20
N PHE A 7 3.48 20.78 30.40
CA PHE A 7 2.89 19.50 30.06
C PHE A 7 3.40 19.15 28.67
N THR A 8 4.35 18.21 28.61
CA THR A 8 4.69 17.50 27.40
C THR A 8 3.42 16.75 27.02
N ALA A 9 2.53 17.40 26.26
CA ALA A 9 1.36 16.76 25.71
C ALA A 9 1.90 15.55 24.93
N SER A 10 1.72 14.36 25.50
CA SER A 10 2.13 13.11 24.88
C SER A 10 1.49 13.10 23.51
N SER A 11 2.29 12.99 22.45
CA SER A 11 1.76 12.86 21.10
C SER A 11 0.69 11.77 21.10
N PRO A 12 -0.47 12.01 20.46
CA PRO A 12 -1.55 11.04 20.43
C PRO A 12 -1.04 9.66 19.95
N PRO A 13 -1.67 8.56 20.40
CA PRO A 13 -1.34 7.23 19.90
C PRO A 13 -1.49 7.18 18.37
N LEU A 14 -0.58 6.51 17.68
CA LEU A 14 -0.59 6.42 16.20
C LEU A 14 -1.94 5.97 15.64
N VAL A 15 -2.62 5.03 16.32
CA VAL A 15 -3.94 4.53 15.88
C VAL A 15 -4.97 5.66 15.80
N VAL A 16 -4.92 6.64 16.71
CA VAL A 16 -5.83 7.80 16.69
C VAL A 16 -5.53 8.67 15.47
N ASP A 17 -4.24 8.97 15.21
CA ASP A 17 -3.83 9.73 14.04
C ASP A 17 -4.26 9.04 12.73
N LEU A 18 -4.17 7.72 12.66
CA LEU A 18 -4.58 6.95 11.47
C LEU A 18 -6.10 6.94 11.25
N LEU A 19 -6.89 6.84 12.32
CA LEU A 19 -8.35 6.90 12.22
C LEU A 19 -8.82 8.29 11.76
N GLU A 20 -8.21 9.35 12.30
CA GLU A 20 -8.50 10.73 11.94
C GLU A 20 -7.92 11.13 10.57
N LEU A 21 -6.99 10.34 10.01
CA LEU A 21 -6.40 10.58 8.69
C LEU A 21 -7.46 10.53 7.58
N VAL A 22 -8.49 9.69 7.74
CA VAL A 22 -9.56 9.52 6.74
C VAL A 22 -10.43 10.78 6.62
N PRO A 23 -11.00 11.33 7.70
CA PRO A 23 -11.78 12.58 7.61
C PRO A 23 -10.89 13.82 7.41
N HIS A 24 -9.64 13.82 7.88
CA HIS A 24 -8.80 15.02 7.93
C HIS A 24 -7.39 14.85 7.32
N PRO A 25 -7.27 14.35 6.07
CA PRO A 25 -5.98 13.93 5.52
C PRO A 25 -4.97 15.08 5.41
N LYS A 26 -5.40 16.25 4.91
CA LYS A 26 -4.52 17.41 4.70
C LYS A 26 -3.90 17.93 5.99
N ALA A 27 -4.62 17.83 7.11
CA ALA A 27 -4.14 18.32 8.39
C ALA A 27 -3.16 17.33 9.03
N LEU A 28 -3.37 16.02 8.83
CA LEU A 28 -2.62 14.98 9.53
C LEU A 28 -1.40 14.46 8.79
N PHE A 29 -1.35 14.49 7.46
CA PHE A 29 -0.13 14.10 6.74
C PHE A 29 1.12 14.85 7.20
N PRO A 30 1.12 16.19 7.40
CA PRO A 30 2.27 16.89 7.96
C PRO A 30 2.69 16.43 9.37
N VAL A 31 1.74 15.97 10.19
CA VAL A 31 2.04 15.39 11.51
C VAL A 31 2.70 14.03 11.35
N LEU A 32 2.18 13.21 10.43
CA LEU A 32 2.69 11.88 10.13
C LEU A 32 4.08 11.93 9.49
N PHE A 33 4.39 12.91 8.64
CA PHE A 33 5.74 13.09 8.09
C PHE A 33 6.78 13.32 9.20
N ARG A 34 6.48 14.22 10.14
CA ARG A 34 7.33 14.44 11.33
C ARG A 34 7.44 13.24 12.26
N ARG A 35 6.49 12.29 12.16
CA ARG A 35 6.55 11.01 12.89
C ARG A 35 7.43 10.03 12.13
N ALA A 36 7.28 9.90 10.81
CA ALA A 36 8.15 9.04 9.98
C ALA A 36 9.63 9.41 10.12
N GLU A 37 9.95 10.71 10.16
CA GLU A 37 11.31 11.22 10.43
C GLU A 37 11.91 10.71 11.75
N ARG A 38 11.06 10.36 12.73
CA ARG A 38 11.47 9.86 14.06
C ARG A 38 11.33 8.35 14.19
N GLU A 39 10.36 7.77 13.50
CA GLU A 39 9.91 6.40 13.66
C GLU A 39 9.66 5.79 12.27
N ALA A 40 10.65 5.11 11.70
CA ALA A 40 10.49 4.40 10.43
C ALA A 40 9.60 3.13 10.55
N ALA A 41 9.46 2.57 11.75
CA ALA A 41 8.84 1.25 11.95
C ALA A 41 7.38 1.15 11.45
N PRO A 42 6.49 2.12 11.73
CA PRO A 42 5.11 2.07 11.24
C PRO A 42 5.01 2.07 9.70
N GLU A 43 5.82 2.89 9.05
CA GLU A 43 5.86 3.00 7.60
C GLU A 43 6.32 1.69 6.94
N LEU A 44 7.39 1.09 7.47
CA LEU A 44 7.88 -0.23 7.06
C LEU A 44 6.80 -1.30 7.25
N PHE A 45 6.11 -1.27 8.39
CA PHE A 45 5.06 -2.23 8.72
C PHE A 45 3.88 -2.14 7.73
N PHE A 46 3.35 -0.94 7.48
CA PHE A 46 2.24 -0.77 6.54
C PHE A 46 2.65 -1.09 5.10
N SER A 47 3.88 -0.76 4.73
CA SER A 47 4.43 -1.14 3.43
C SER A 47 4.49 -2.66 3.25
N ALA A 48 4.94 -3.38 4.28
CA ALA A 48 4.96 -4.83 4.28
C ALA A 48 3.54 -5.41 4.18
N LEU A 49 2.56 -4.86 4.89
CA LEU A 49 1.16 -5.30 4.79
C LEU A 49 0.59 -5.13 3.38
N SER A 50 0.89 -4.00 2.72
CA SER A 50 0.48 -3.79 1.33
C SER A 50 1.04 -4.88 0.41
N GLY A 51 2.32 -5.20 0.53
CA GLY A 51 2.94 -6.27 -0.24
C GLY A 51 2.40 -7.66 0.07
N ILE A 52 2.09 -7.96 1.34
CA ILE A 52 1.42 -9.20 1.74
C ILE A 52 0.05 -9.31 1.07
N PHE A 53 -0.74 -8.23 1.04
CA PHE A 53 -2.04 -8.24 0.37
C PHE A 53 -1.94 -8.46 -1.14
N VAL A 54 -0.98 -7.81 -1.80
CA VAL A 54 -0.75 -8.02 -3.24
C VAL A 54 -0.28 -9.46 -3.51
N ALA A 55 0.67 -9.97 -2.74
CA ALA A 55 1.15 -11.35 -2.85
C ALA A 55 0.03 -12.36 -2.59
N TYR A 56 -0.85 -12.07 -1.63
CA TYR A 56 -2.03 -12.87 -1.33
C TYR A 56 -2.97 -12.99 -2.52
N ILE A 57 -3.31 -11.85 -3.15
CA ILE A 57 -4.13 -11.85 -4.38
C ILE A 57 -3.41 -12.62 -5.48
N GLY A 58 -2.12 -12.37 -5.69
CA GLY A 58 -1.33 -13.07 -6.70
C GLY A 58 -1.30 -14.59 -6.49
N ALA A 59 -1.12 -15.06 -5.26
CA ALA A 59 -1.10 -16.48 -4.92
C ALA A 59 -2.43 -17.17 -5.23
N LYS A 60 -3.56 -16.48 -5.00
CA LYS A 60 -4.91 -16.96 -5.37
C LYS A 60 -5.08 -17.05 -6.89
N TRP A 61 -4.67 -16.01 -7.61
CA TRP A 61 -4.81 -15.94 -9.07
C TRP A 61 -3.94 -16.98 -9.79
N LEU A 62 -2.74 -17.23 -9.26
CA LEU A 62 -1.78 -18.19 -9.83
C LEU A 62 -1.98 -19.62 -9.32
N ALA A 63 -2.99 -19.85 -8.47
CA ALA A 63 -3.27 -21.13 -7.84
C ALA A 63 -2.02 -21.79 -7.22
N LEU A 64 -1.23 -21.01 -6.48
CA LEU A 64 0.07 -21.48 -5.96
C LEU A 64 -0.08 -22.68 -5.01
N GLY A 65 -1.22 -22.84 -4.36
CA GLY A 65 -1.51 -23.97 -3.49
C GLY A 65 -1.42 -25.32 -4.21
N ASP A 66 -1.75 -25.37 -5.50
CA ASP A 66 -1.70 -26.61 -6.29
C ASP A 66 -0.27 -27.00 -6.67
N ARG A 67 0.65 -26.03 -6.72
CA ARG A 67 2.04 -26.24 -7.14
C ARG A 67 2.98 -26.49 -5.98
N VAL A 68 2.83 -25.71 -4.90
CA VAL A 68 3.77 -25.73 -3.76
C VAL A 68 3.10 -26.13 -2.44
N GLY A 69 1.79 -26.33 -2.43
CA GLY A 69 1.02 -26.62 -1.22
C GLY A 69 0.63 -25.35 -0.44
N PHE A 70 -0.40 -25.48 0.40
CA PHE A 70 -0.97 -24.38 1.17
C PHE A 70 0.04 -23.71 2.12
N ALA A 71 0.76 -24.51 2.92
CA ALA A 71 1.66 -23.97 3.94
C ALA A 71 2.85 -23.21 3.33
N PRO A 72 3.60 -23.76 2.34
CA PRO A 72 4.66 -23.02 1.67
C PRO A 72 4.16 -21.78 0.93
N ALA A 73 2.99 -21.86 0.28
CA ALA A 73 2.37 -20.69 -0.35
C ALA A 73 2.07 -19.58 0.67
N THR A 74 1.51 -19.93 1.84
CA THR A 74 1.21 -18.98 2.92
C THR A 74 2.49 -18.31 3.44
N VAL A 75 3.53 -19.09 3.73
CA VAL A 75 4.82 -18.55 4.19
C VAL A 75 5.44 -17.64 3.13
N GLY A 76 5.39 -18.05 1.86
CA GLY A 76 5.86 -17.24 0.73
C GLY A 76 5.11 -15.91 0.62
N VAL A 77 3.78 -15.92 0.74
CA VAL A 77 2.95 -14.70 0.74
C VAL A 77 3.35 -13.74 1.87
N LEU A 78 3.57 -14.26 3.08
CA LEU A 78 3.94 -13.42 4.23
C LEU A 78 5.34 -12.83 4.08
N LEU A 79 6.34 -13.66 3.79
CA LEU A 79 7.74 -13.23 3.75
C LEU A 79 8.08 -12.46 2.48
N LEU A 80 7.82 -13.06 1.31
CA LEU A 80 8.14 -12.42 0.03
C LEU A 80 7.22 -11.23 -0.21
N GLY A 81 5.93 -11.34 0.15
CA GLY A 81 5.00 -10.21 0.06
C GLY A 81 5.48 -9.04 0.90
N GLY A 82 5.87 -9.26 2.16
CA GLY A 82 6.36 -8.19 3.04
C GLY A 82 7.60 -7.47 2.46
N VAL A 83 8.59 -8.24 2.01
CA VAL A 83 9.82 -7.69 1.41
C VAL A 83 9.53 -6.95 0.11
N LEU A 84 8.72 -7.53 -0.78
CA LEU A 84 8.36 -6.91 -2.05
C LEU A 84 7.53 -5.64 -1.84
N GLY A 85 6.65 -5.60 -0.85
CA GLY A 85 5.86 -4.41 -0.50
C GLY A 85 6.74 -3.24 -0.10
N PHE A 86 7.72 -3.49 0.78
CA PHE A 86 8.71 -2.49 1.16
C PHE A 86 9.46 -1.94 -0.06
N LEU A 87 10.05 -2.82 -0.88
CA LEU A 87 10.83 -2.41 -2.04
C LEU A 87 9.96 -1.66 -3.07
N ALA A 88 8.77 -2.18 -3.36
CA ALA A 88 7.87 -1.58 -4.34
C ALA A 88 7.45 -0.17 -3.93
N LEU A 89 7.09 0.04 -2.66
CA LEU A 89 6.67 1.36 -2.19
C LEU A 89 7.85 2.33 -2.04
N TYR A 90 9.05 1.86 -1.72
CA TYR A 90 10.25 2.68 -1.76
C TYR A 90 10.50 3.24 -3.18
N PHE A 91 10.45 2.37 -4.20
CA PHE A 91 10.58 2.82 -5.60
C PHE A 91 9.41 3.69 -6.05
N ALA A 92 8.18 3.37 -5.64
CA ALA A 92 7.01 4.19 -5.94
C ALA A 92 7.12 5.60 -5.33
N GLY A 93 7.61 5.71 -4.09
CA GLY A 93 7.88 7.00 -3.43
C GLY A 93 8.93 7.82 -4.17
N GLY A 94 10.02 7.18 -4.61
CA GLY A 94 11.06 7.84 -5.41
C GLY A 94 10.57 8.33 -6.77
N LEU A 95 9.80 7.51 -7.50
CA LEU A 95 9.18 7.91 -8.76
C LEU A 95 8.19 9.05 -8.57
N LEU A 96 7.35 8.97 -7.54
CA LEU A 96 6.37 10.02 -7.23
C LEU A 96 7.04 11.34 -6.85
N SER A 97 8.15 11.28 -6.10
CA SER A 97 9.00 12.43 -5.79
C SER A 97 9.56 13.06 -7.06
N TRP A 98 10.09 12.24 -7.97
CA TRP A 98 10.63 12.72 -9.24
C TRP A 98 9.55 13.35 -10.14
N SER A 99 8.37 12.73 -10.26
CA SER A 99 7.25 13.31 -11.00
C SER A 99 6.76 14.61 -10.36
N ALA A 100 6.79 14.73 -9.03
CA ALA A 100 6.42 15.96 -8.33
C ALA A 100 7.40 17.11 -8.62
N ASP A 101 8.71 16.83 -8.57
CA ASP A 101 9.76 17.79 -8.96
C ASP A 101 9.60 18.23 -10.42
N ALA A 102 9.33 17.29 -11.33
CA ALA A 102 9.12 17.58 -12.75
C ALA A 102 7.94 18.54 -12.99
N LEU A 103 6.92 18.48 -12.14
CA LEU A 103 5.77 19.38 -12.16
C LEU A 103 5.99 20.67 -11.32
N GLY A 104 7.18 20.88 -10.75
CA GLY A 104 7.53 22.07 -9.98
C GLY A 104 6.96 22.08 -8.56
N GLY A 105 6.88 20.92 -7.90
CA GLY A 105 6.55 20.77 -6.49
C GLY A 105 7.78 20.46 -5.64
N GLU A 106 7.57 20.19 -4.35
CA GLU A 106 8.61 19.67 -3.46
C GLU A 106 8.76 18.15 -3.66
N GLY A 107 9.82 17.71 -4.34
CA GLY A 107 10.20 16.30 -4.42
C GLY A 107 10.99 15.87 -3.19
N ASP A 108 10.27 15.39 -2.19
CA ASP A 108 10.84 14.75 -1.01
C ASP A 108 10.48 13.26 -1.00
N THR A 109 11.48 12.42 -1.27
CA THR A 109 11.27 10.96 -1.36
C THR A 109 10.85 10.35 -0.03
N GLU A 110 11.34 10.85 1.11
CA GLU A 110 10.96 10.34 2.43
C GLU A 110 9.50 10.66 2.73
N ARG A 111 9.05 11.89 2.43
CA ARG A 111 7.63 12.25 2.58
C ARG A 111 6.74 11.48 1.63
N MET A 112 7.15 11.28 0.37
CA MET A 112 6.37 10.51 -0.60
C MET A 112 6.28 9.03 -0.23
N TYR A 113 7.36 8.45 0.29
CA TYR A 113 7.32 7.12 0.86
C TYR A 113 6.35 7.05 2.05
N ALA A 114 6.35 8.07 2.92
CA ALA A 114 5.45 8.14 4.07
C ALA A 114 3.99 8.28 3.65
N VAL A 115 3.70 8.98 2.55
CA VAL A 115 2.35 9.02 1.95
C VAL A 115 1.88 7.61 1.62
N PHE A 116 2.70 6.78 0.97
CA PHE A 116 2.34 5.39 0.67
C PHE A 116 2.21 4.54 1.93
N GLY A 117 3.21 4.58 2.82
CA GLY A 117 3.21 3.79 4.04
C GLY A 117 2.00 4.12 4.90
N TYR A 118 1.75 5.39 5.20
CA TYR A 118 0.59 5.74 6.02
C TYR A 118 -0.73 5.50 5.30
N SER A 119 -0.87 5.74 3.99
CA SER A 119 -2.14 5.46 3.30
C SER A 119 -2.48 3.96 3.31
N THR A 120 -1.48 3.08 3.26
CA THR A 120 -1.67 1.62 3.23
C THR A 120 -2.12 1.03 4.57
N TRP A 121 -2.26 1.82 5.63
CA TRP A 121 -2.80 1.36 6.91
C TRP A 121 -4.18 0.70 6.78
N LEU A 122 -5.00 1.13 5.81
CA LEU A 122 -6.34 0.60 5.52
C LEU A 122 -6.32 -0.89 5.13
N PHE A 123 -5.16 -1.40 4.70
CA PHE A 123 -5.01 -2.81 4.34
C PHE A 123 -4.94 -3.70 5.58
N LEU A 124 -4.61 -3.16 6.76
CA LEU A 124 -4.62 -3.91 8.01
C LEU A 124 -6.04 -4.43 8.35
N PRO A 125 -7.08 -3.58 8.49
CA PRO A 125 -8.43 -4.09 8.75
C PRO A 125 -8.96 -4.94 7.60
N LEU A 126 -8.61 -4.62 6.34
CA LEU A 126 -8.99 -5.44 5.19
C LEU A 126 -8.42 -6.88 5.31
N LEU A 127 -7.12 -7.02 5.54
CA LEU A 127 -6.47 -8.32 5.72
C LEU A 127 -7.01 -9.06 6.95
N ALA A 128 -7.23 -8.36 8.06
CA ALA A 128 -7.75 -8.92 9.29
C ALA A 128 -9.18 -9.50 9.13
N ILE A 129 -9.95 -9.02 8.15
CA ILE A 129 -11.28 -9.53 7.85
C ILE A 129 -11.21 -10.59 6.74
N VAL A 130 -10.55 -10.27 5.62
CA VAL A 130 -10.55 -11.10 4.40
C VAL A 130 -9.85 -12.43 4.64
N ILE A 131 -8.65 -12.44 5.23
CA ILE A 131 -7.88 -13.68 5.40
C ILE A 131 -8.63 -14.69 6.28
N PRO A 132 -9.08 -14.34 7.50
CA PRO A 132 -9.81 -15.30 8.33
C PRO A 132 -11.11 -15.77 7.69
N THR A 133 -11.84 -14.86 7.03
CA THR A 133 -13.09 -15.19 6.34
C THR A 133 -12.83 -16.21 5.24
N GLU A 134 -11.87 -15.95 4.35
CA GLU A 134 -11.55 -16.85 3.25
C GLU A 134 -10.94 -18.17 3.74
N LEU A 135 -10.14 -18.18 4.80
CA LEU A 135 -9.66 -19.41 5.44
C LEU A 135 -10.81 -20.24 6.03
N ALA A 136 -11.83 -19.61 6.60
CA ALA A 136 -12.98 -20.32 7.15
C ALA A 136 -13.79 -21.04 6.05
N PHE A 137 -13.85 -20.49 4.83
CA PHE A 137 -14.59 -21.09 3.71
C PHE A 137 -13.75 -22.05 2.89
N TYR A 138 -12.49 -21.72 2.61
CA TYR A 138 -11.65 -22.48 1.69
C TYR A 138 -10.64 -23.40 2.40
N GLY A 139 -10.35 -23.17 3.68
CA GLY A 139 -9.36 -23.93 4.43
C GLY A 139 -8.00 -23.95 3.72
N SER A 140 -7.42 -25.14 3.59
CA SER A 140 -6.15 -25.35 2.86
C SER A 140 -6.29 -25.18 1.34
N ALA A 141 -7.50 -25.17 0.80
CA ALA A 141 -7.73 -24.96 -0.62
C ALA A 141 -7.74 -23.46 -1.01
N LEU A 142 -7.44 -22.53 -0.09
CA LEU A 142 -7.48 -21.09 -0.34
C LEU A 142 -6.74 -20.64 -1.62
N PHE A 143 -5.59 -21.25 -1.87
CA PHE A 143 -4.74 -20.97 -3.03
C PHE A 143 -4.84 -22.04 -4.13
N SER A 144 -5.91 -22.83 -4.14
CA SER A 144 -6.16 -23.85 -5.16
C SER A 144 -7.10 -23.32 -6.25
N ALA A 145 -6.90 -23.78 -7.48
CA ALA A 145 -7.84 -23.57 -8.57
C ALA A 145 -9.18 -24.29 -8.31
N ASP A 146 -9.13 -25.44 -7.64
CA ASP A 146 -10.28 -26.31 -7.34
C ASP A 146 -10.99 -25.94 -6.02
N ARG A 147 -10.75 -24.73 -5.51
CA ARG A 147 -11.37 -24.26 -4.27
C ARG A 147 -12.91 -24.22 -4.40
N PRO A 148 -13.64 -24.60 -3.34
CA PRO A 148 -15.10 -24.61 -3.37
C PRO A 148 -15.64 -23.21 -3.64
N GLN A 149 -16.81 -23.10 -4.27
CA GLN A 149 -17.45 -21.80 -4.44
C GLN A 149 -17.95 -21.28 -3.09
N ALA A 150 -17.53 -20.08 -2.71
CA ALA A 150 -18.06 -19.42 -1.52
C ALA A 150 -19.47 -18.88 -1.78
N PRO A 151 -20.29 -18.68 -0.74
CA PRO A 151 -21.60 -18.04 -0.87
C PRO A 151 -21.47 -16.68 -1.56
N GLY A 152 -22.34 -16.40 -2.53
CA GLY A 152 -22.27 -15.17 -3.33
C GLY A 152 -22.27 -13.89 -2.48
N LEU A 153 -23.02 -13.87 -1.37
CA LEU A 153 -23.05 -12.74 -0.44
C LEU A 153 -21.67 -12.45 0.17
N VAL A 154 -20.92 -13.50 0.54
CA VAL A 154 -19.57 -13.35 1.12
C VAL A 154 -18.61 -12.81 0.07
N VAL A 155 -18.68 -13.34 -1.16
CA VAL A 155 -17.85 -12.88 -2.27
C VAL A 155 -18.10 -11.41 -2.55
N TRP A 156 -19.37 -11.00 -2.69
CA TRP A 156 -19.72 -9.60 -2.93
C TRP A 156 -19.38 -8.69 -1.74
N GLY A 157 -19.51 -9.18 -0.51
CA GLY A 157 -19.11 -8.44 0.69
C GLY A 157 -17.60 -8.16 0.72
N ILE A 158 -16.77 -9.17 0.42
CA ILE A 158 -15.31 -9.00 0.32
C ILE A 158 -14.97 -8.03 -0.81
N ARG A 159 -15.56 -8.19 -2.00
CA ARG A 159 -15.35 -7.27 -3.13
C ARG A 159 -15.75 -5.83 -2.82
N GLY A 160 -16.85 -5.64 -2.10
CA GLY A 160 -17.28 -4.31 -1.64
C GLY A 160 -16.28 -3.69 -0.67
N LEU A 161 -15.76 -4.47 0.28
CA LEU A 161 -14.74 -4.02 1.23
C LEU A 161 -13.41 -3.70 0.54
N GLU A 162 -12.96 -4.54 -0.40
CA GLU A 162 -11.79 -4.29 -1.24
C GLU A 162 -11.94 -2.97 -2.01
N LEU A 163 -13.08 -2.78 -2.68
CA LEU A 163 -13.36 -1.57 -3.44
C LEU A 163 -13.38 -0.32 -2.56
N ALA A 164 -14.05 -0.37 -1.41
CA ALA A 164 -14.08 0.74 -0.47
C ALA A 164 -12.67 1.10 0.01
N THR A 165 -11.86 0.10 0.34
CA THR A 165 -10.47 0.27 0.77
C THR A 165 -9.63 0.94 -0.31
N ILE A 166 -9.73 0.48 -1.56
CA ILE A 166 -8.99 1.04 -2.71
C ILE A 166 -9.40 2.49 -2.97
N LEU A 167 -10.70 2.81 -2.90
CA LEU A 167 -11.20 4.16 -3.11
C LEU A 167 -10.71 5.11 -2.01
N THR A 168 -10.82 4.72 -0.74
CA THR A 168 -10.32 5.54 0.38
C THR A 168 -8.80 5.69 0.29
N TRP A 169 -8.07 4.62 -0.01
CA TRP A 169 -6.61 4.67 -0.21
C TRP A 169 -6.21 5.64 -1.32
N SER A 170 -6.91 5.61 -2.46
CA SER A 170 -6.65 6.52 -3.59
C SER A 170 -6.86 7.98 -3.19
N VAL A 171 -7.90 8.27 -2.41
CA VAL A 171 -8.13 9.62 -1.87
C VAL A 171 -7.00 10.04 -0.94
N LEU A 172 -6.58 9.15 -0.02
CA LEU A 172 -5.48 9.44 0.89
C LEU A 172 -4.18 9.71 0.13
N LEU A 173 -3.86 8.95 -0.91
CA LEU A 173 -2.70 9.20 -1.75
C LEU A 173 -2.75 10.60 -2.37
N VAL A 174 -3.85 10.97 -3.03
CA VAL A 174 -3.96 12.31 -3.64
C VAL A 174 -3.75 13.42 -2.61
N LYS A 175 -4.38 13.30 -1.44
CA LYS A 175 -4.27 14.31 -0.37
C LYS A 175 -2.87 14.33 0.25
N GLY A 176 -2.25 13.17 0.43
CA GLY A 176 -0.90 13.02 0.96
C GLY A 176 0.15 13.56 0.02
N THR A 177 0.08 13.22 -1.26
CA THR A 177 0.96 13.77 -2.30
C THR A 177 0.81 15.28 -2.39
N GLY A 178 -0.42 15.80 -2.31
CA GLY A 178 -0.67 17.24 -2.27
C GLY A 178 0.00 17.91 -1.06
N ALA A 179 -0.06 17.28 0.12
CA ALA A 179 0.59 17.77 1.33
C ALA A 179 2.13 17.65 1.27
N ALA A 180 2.67 16.60 0.66
CA ALA A 180 4.10 16.38 0.54
C ALA A 180 4.76 17.32 -0.48
N ALA A 181 4.13 17.52 -1.64
CA ALA A 181 4.67 18.33 -2.74
C ALA A 181 4.24 19.80 -2.75
N GLY A 182 3.37 20.22 -1.82
CA GLY A 182 2.82 21.58 -1.80
C GLY A 182 1.82 21.85 -2.95
N PHE A 183 1.12 20.82 -3.42
CA PHE A 183 0.20 20.90 -4.55
C PHE A 183 -1.27 20.99 -4.14
N MET A 184 -2.08 21.56 -5.05
CA MET A 184 -3.52 21.36 -5.03
C MET A 184 -3.86 19.93 -5.45
N ASP A 185 -5.04 19.43 -5.03
CA ASP A 185 -5.45 18.03 -5.22
C ASP A 185 -5.42 17.58 -6.68
N VAL A 186 -5.80 18.46 -7.63
CA VAL A 186 -5.79 18.16 -9.06
C VAL A 186 -4.37 17.88 -9.57
N LYS A 187 -3.40 18.72 -9.18
CA LYS A 187 -2.01 18.58 -9.58
C LYS A 187 -1.34 17.39 -8.88
N ALA A 188 -1.74 17.08 -7.65
CA ALA A 188 -1.32 15.87 -6.97
C ALA A 188 -1.83 14.60 -7.69
N ALA A 189 -3.09 14.59 -8.14
CA ALA A 189 -3.64 13.50 -8.94
C ALA A 189 -2.93 13.36 -10.30
N GLU A 190 -2.62 14.48 -10.96
CA GLU A 190 -1.81 14.50 -12.19
C GLU A 190 -0.42 13.91 -11.95
N THR A 191 0.23 14.27 -10.83
CA THR A 191 1.53 13.70 -10.44
C THR A 191 1.45 12.18 -10.31
N ILE A 192 0.46 11.67 -9.60
CA ILE A 192 0.23 10.22 -9.45
C ILE A 192 0.00 9.56 -10.81
N ALA A 193 -0.81 10.18 -11.69
CA ALA A 193 -1.09 9.66 -13.02
C ALA A 193 0.18 9.59 -13.90
N ILE A 194 1.05 10.60 -13.82
CA ILE A 194 2.36 10.59 -14.51
C ILE A 194 3.24 9.47 -13.96
N SER A 195 3.38 9.33 -12.64
CA SER A 195 4.18 8.24 -12.06
C SER A 195 3.65 6.86 -12.43
N LEU A 196 2.33 6.68 -12.53
CA LEU A 196 1.72 5.45 -13.02
C LEU A 196 2.03 5.19 -14.50
N LEU A 197 2.02 6.24 -15.33
CA LEU A 197 2.38 6.14 -16.74
C LEU A 197 3.86 5.79 -16.91
N GLU A 198 4.76 6.36 -16.10
CA GLU A 198 6.18 6.02 -16.05
C GLU A 198 6.38 4.55 -15.66
N LEU A 199 5.72 4.08 -14.60
CA LEU A 199 5.73 2.67 -14.20
C LEU A 199 5.22 1.76 -15.32
N GLY A 200 4.13 2.14 -15.99
CA GLY A 200 3.59 1.41 -17.15
C GLY A 200 4.58 1.35 -18.32
N GLY A 201 5.27 2.46 -18.61
CA GLY A 201 6.31 2.52 -19.62
C GLY A 201 7.50 1.61 -19.30
N ILE A 202 7.97 1.60 -18.05
CA ILE A 202 9.04 0.71 -17.58
C ILE A 202 8.62 -0.75 -17.71
N ALA A 203 7.41 -1.10 -17.26
CA ALA A 203 6.90 -2.46 -17.36
C ALA A 203 6.81 -2.94 -18.82
N LEU A 204 6.30 -2.09 -19.71
CA LEU A 204 6.22 -2.39 -21.15
C LEU A 204 7.61 -2.62 -21.77
N LEU A 205 8.59 -1.78 -21.41
CA LEU A 205 9.96 -1.90 -21.90
C LEU A 205 10.62 -3.21 -21.43
N ILE A 206 10.43 -3.59 -20.17
CA ILE A 206 10.92 -4.87 -19.63
C ILE A 206 10.28 -6.05 -20.39
N LEU A 207 8.96 -6.01 -20.62
CA LEU A 207 8.26 -7.05 -21.38
C LEU A 207 8.81 -7.18 -22.81
N LEU A 208 9.09 -6.05 -23.47
CA LEU A 208 9.68 -6.05 -24.81
C LEU A 208 11.08 -6.68 -24.81
N ILE A 209 11.94 -6.33 -23.85
CA ILE A 209 13.29 -6.90 -23.71
C ILE A 209 13.20 -8.42 -23.52
N LEU A 210 12.31 -8.88 -22.65
CA LEU A 210 12.12 -10.30 -22.40
C LEU A 210 11.62 -11.02 -23.66
N LEU A 211 10.65 -10.44 -24.38
CA LEU A 211 10.13 -11.00 -25.63
C LEU A 211 11.23 -11.14 -26.69
N VAL A 212 12.01 -10.08 -26.93
CA VAL A 212 13.12 -10.11 -27.89
C VAL A 212 14.17 -11.13 -27.47
N SER A 213 14.49 -11.18 -26.18
CA SER A 213 15.45 -12.15 -25.64
C SER A 213 14.97 -13.57 -25.87
N LEU A 214 13.70 -13.88 -25.64
CA LEU A 214 13.13 -15.21 -25.86
C LEU A 214 13.05 -15.60 -27.33
N LEU A 215 12.81 -14.65 -28.24
CA LEU A 215 12.78 -14.89 -29.68
C LEU A 215 14.17 -15.06 -30.31
N ALA A 216 15.22 -14.64 -29.61
CA ALA A 216 16.61 -14.79 -30.06
C ALA A 216 17.20 -16.17 -29.77
N TRP A 217 16.49 -17.04 -29.02
CA TRP A 217 16.83 -18.44 -28.75
C TRP A 217 15.91 -19.38 -29.55
#